data_AF-Q7PQT6-F1
#
_entry.id   AF-Q7PQT6-F1
#
_cell.length_a   1.000
_cell.length_b   1.000
_cell.length_c   1.000
_cell.angle_alpha   90.00
_cell.angle_beta   90.00
_cell.angle_gamma   90.00
#
_symmetry.space_group_name_H-M   'P 1'
#
loop_
_entity.id
_entity.type
_entity.pdbx_description
1 polymer ?
#
loop_
_entity_poly.entity_id
_entity_poly.type
_entity_poly.pdbx_seq_one_letter_code
_entity_poly.pdbx_strand_id
1 'polypeptide(L)'
;MRLHEDNQGRKPSTAEWYDMSDDDRDIDIESDDGDDSDNTKSQSRSGAGSHLYSQAEKRAHHNALERKRRDHIKDSFTSLRDSVPSLQGEKASRAQILKKAAEYIQFMRRKNNSHQQDIDDLRRQNNMLESQIRHLEQARASGNFVDGADLGLAFQDGSRGSDSSDIDEVPTNNNNGLGARRNKKMKTNANY
;
A
#
# COMPACT_ATOMS: atom_id res chain seq x y z
N MET A 1 -55.53 -43.41 -5.10
CA MET A 1 -55.14 -42.86 -6.42
C MET A 1 -55.51 -41.38 -6.37
N ARG A 2 -54.57 -40.43 -6.14
CA ARG A 2 -53.66 -39.78 -7.11
C ARG A 2 -54.44 -39.35 -8.37
N LEU A 3 -54.46 -38.08 -8.80
CA LEU A 3 -53.38 -37.09 -8.84
C LEU A 3 -53.90 -35.65 -8.65
N HIS A 4 -53.13 -34.84 -7.91
CA HIS A 4 -53.13 -33.38 -8.04
C HIS A 4 -52.35 -33.05 -9.33
N GLU A 5 -52.92 -32.23 -10.21
CA GLU A 5 -52.22 -31.72 -11.39
C GLU A 5 -51.40 -30.48 -11.03
N ASP A 6 -50.11 -30.57 -11.37
CA ASP A 6 -49.07 -29.60 -11.11
C ASP A 6 -49.24 -28.33 -11.97
N ASN A 7 -49.38 -27.18 -11.30
CA ASN A 7 -49.19 -25.86 -11.90
C ASN A 7 -47.69 -25.55 -11.99
N GLN A 8 -47.04 -26.03 -13.06
CA GLN A 8 -45.65 -25.69 -13.38
C GLN A 8 -45.62 -24.40 -14.23
N GLY A 9 -45.00 -23.37 -13.67
CA GLY A 9 -44.85 -22.05 -14.27
C GLY A 9 -44.16 -22.09 -15.64
N ARG A 10 -44.80 -21.45 -16.62
CA ARG A 10 -44.20 -21.11 -17.91
C ARG A 10 -42.97 -20.24 -17.67
N LYS A 11 -41.79 -20.71 -18.10
CA LYS A 11 -40.56 -19.92 -18.10
C LYS A 11 -40.59 -18.98 -19.32
N PRO A 12 -40.29 -17.68 -19.18
CA PRO A 12 -40.18 -16.78 -20.32
C PRO A 12 -38.96 -17.15 -21.18
N SER A 13 -39.13 -17.04 -22.50
CA SER A 13 -38.12 -17.29 -23.52
C SER A 13 -37.00 -16.25 -23.46
N THR A 14 -35.74 -16.66 -23.65
CA THR A 14 -34.55 -15.80 -23.66
C THR A 14 -34.46 -14.82 -24.83
N ALA A 15 -35.52 -14.70 -25.64
CA ALA A 15 -35.57 -13.85 -26.83
C ALA A 15 -36.08 -12.41 -26.55
N GLU A 16 -36.49 -12.09 -25.32
CA GLU A 16 -37.08 -10.78 -24.99
C GLU A 16 -36.09 -9.74 -24.41
N TRP A 17 -34.78 -10.03 -24.36
CA TRP A 17 -33.81 -9.13 -23.69
C TRP A 17 -33.00 -8.20 -24.59
N TYR A 18 -33.31 -8.10 -25.89
CA TYR A 18 -32.59 -7.19 -26.79
C TYR A 18 -33.50 -6.53 -27.81
N ASP A 19 -34.53 -5.85 -27.30
CA ASP A 19 -35.17 -4.74 -28.02
C ASP A 19 -35.05 -3.49 -27.15
N MET A 20 -33.83 -2.96 -27.06
CA MET A 20 -33.62 -1.59 -26.61
C MET A 20 -33.85 -0.71 -27.84
N SER A 21 -34.99 -0.01 -27.81
CA SER A 21 -35.37 1.03 -28.75
C SER A 21 -34.19 1.96 -29.08
N ASP A 22 -34.06 2.34 -30.34
CA ASP A 22 -33.08 3.30 -30.89
C ASP A 22 -33.12 4.72 -30.26
N ASP A 23 -33.87 4.92 -29.15
CA ASP A 23 -34.14 6.20 -28.48
C ASP A 23 -33.08 6.61 -27.43
N ASP A 24 -32.12 5.74 -27.10
CA ASP A 24 -31.07 6.02 -26.09
C ASP A 24 -29.70 6.46 -26.69
N ARG A 25 -29.65 6.87 -27.96
CA ARG A 25 -28.35 7.15 -28.63
C ARG A 25 -27.86 8.60 -28.61
N ASP A 26 -28.60 9.54 -28.01
CA ASP A 26 -28.16 10.93 -27.93
C ASP A 26 -27.87 11.32 -26.46
N ILE A 27 -26.80 10.76 -25.91
CA ILE A 27 -26.10 11.42 -24.79
C ILE A 27 -25.27 12.53 -25.43
N ASP A 28 -25.83 13.74 -25.48
CA ASP A 28 -25.07 14.96 -25.68
C ASP A 28 -24.08 15.11 -24.52
N ILE A 29 -22.89 14.57 -24.72
CA ILE A 29 -21.75 14.86 -23.85
C ILE A 29 -21.31 16.27 -24.23
N GLU A 30 -21.91 17.26 -23.57
CA GLU A 30 -21.34 18.60 -23.55
C GLU A 30 -19.92 18.43 -23.01
N SER A 31 -18.94 18.56 -23.91
CA SER A 31 -17.54 18.68 -23.52
C SER A 31 -17.45 20.01 -22.79
N ASP A 32 -17.39 19.95 -21.48
CA ASP A 32 -16.93 21.02 -20.61
C ASP A 32 -15.46 21.29 -20.95
N ASP A 33 -15.23 21.93 -22.09
CA ASP A 33 -13.96 22.53 -22.45
C ASP A 33 -13.84 23.76 -21.55
N GLY A 34 -13.15 23.59 -20.44
CA GLY A 34 -12.76 24.68 -19.56
C GLY A 34 -12.16 25.83 -20.37
N ASP A 35 -12.88 26.94 -20.36
CA ASP A 35 -12.50 28.25 -20.87
C ASP A 35 -11.25 28.75 -20.11
N ASP A 36 -10.07 28.44 -20.62
CA ASP A 36 -8.85 29.16 -20.27
C ASP A 36 -8.82 30.44 -21.13
N SER A 37 -9.64 31.41 -20.72
CA SER A 37 -9.69 32.75 -21.29
C SER A 37 -8.41 33.51 -20.97
N ASP A 38 -7.35 33.25 -21.72
CA ASP A 38 -6.22 34.18 -21.86
C ASP A 38 -6.35 34.97 -23.18
N ASN A 39 -6.77 36.21 -22.98
CA ASN A 39 -6.92 37.33 -23.89
C ASN A 39 -5.92 37.38 -25.06
N THR A 40 -6.32 36.95 -26.27
CA THR A 40 -5.77 37.51 -27.53
C THR A 40 -6.83 37.54 -28.64
N LYS A 41 -7.61 38.62 -28.66
CA LYS A 41 -8.49 38.98 -29.77
C LYS A 41 -7.62 39.40 -30.97
N SER A 42 -7.51 38.59 -32.02
CA SER A 42 -7.05 39.03 -33.35
C SER A 42 -7.54 38.11 -34.46
N GLN A 43 -8.16 38.73 -35.45
CA GLN A 43 -8.87 38.19 -36.61
C GLN A 43 -7.99 37.41 -37.61
N SER A 44 -8.71 36.77 -38.55
CA SER A 44 -8.29 36.25 -39.88
C SER A 44 -7.94 34.76 -39.89
N ARG A 45 -8.85 33.90 -40.40
CA ARG A 45 -9.10 33.56 -41.82
C ARG A 45 -7.87 32.96 -42.52
N SER A 46 -8.10 31.82 -43.17
CA SER A 46 -7.23 31.05 -44.07
C SER A 46 -6.05 30.29 -43.45
N GLY A 47 -6.29 28.99 -43.22
CA GLY A 47 -5.27 27.99 -42.90
C GLY A 47 -5.84 26.58 -43.07
N ALA A 48 -6.30 26.25 -44.28
CA ALA A 48 -6.65 24.89 -44.68
C ALA A 48 -5.39 24.01 -44.53
N GLY A 49 -5.35 23.20 -43.47
CA GLY A 49 -4.18 22.39 -43.13
C GLY A 49 -4.20 21.84 -41.70
N SER A 50 -5.04 22.38 -40.82
CA SER A 50 -5.22 21.85 -39.47
C SER A 50 -6.47 20.97 -39.39
N HIS A 51 -6.26 19.70 -39.04
CA HIS A 51 -7.25 18.84 -38.38
C HIS A 51 -8.26 18.04 -39.24
N LEU A 52 -7.77 17.27 -40.21
CA LEU A 52 -8.43 16.01 -40.60
C LEU A 52 -7.54 14.82 -40.25
N TYR A 53 -7.34 14.58 -38.95
CA TYR A 53 -7.03 13.21 -38.55
C TYR A 53 -8.24 12.35 -38.87
N SER A 54 -8.06 11.30 -39.67
CA SER A 54 -9.05 10.25 -39.87
C SER A 54 -9.53 9.76 -38.50
N GLN A 55 -10.78 9.32 -38.40
CA GLN A 55 -11.29 8.70 -37.16
C GLN A 55 -10.39 7.54 -36.70
N ALA A 56 -9.72 6.86 -37.65
CA ALA A 56 -8.70 5.86 -37.35
C ALA A 56 -7.44 6.44 -36.68
N GLU A 57 -6.97 7.60 -37.15
CA GLU A 57 -5.78 8.28 -36.61
C GLU A 57 -6.04 8.85 -35.21
N LYS A 58 -7.23 9.42 -34.97
CA LYS A 58 -7.64 9.86 -33.62
C LYS A 58 -7.64 8.69 -32.62
N ARG A 59 -8.20 7.54 -33.03
CA ARG A 59 -8.16 6.31 -32.21
C ARG A 59 -6.74 5.81 -31.99
N ALA A 60 -5.90 5.83 -33.02
CA ALA A 60 -4.51 5.40 -32.91
C ALA A 60 -3.72 6.30 -31.95
N HIS A 61 -3.90 7.62 -32.03
CA HIS A 61 -3.28 8.60 -31.15
C HIS A 61 -3.71 8.39 -29.70
N HIS A 62 -5.01 8.25 -29.43
CA HIS A 62 -5.52 7.95 -28.09
C HIS A 62 -4.91 6.65 -27.52
N ASN A 63 -4.84 5.58 -28.32
CA ASN A 63 -4.21 4.32 -27.93
C ASN A 63 -2.70 4.44 -27.67
N ALA A 64 -2.02 5.37 -28.35
CA ALA A 64 -0.61 5.65 -28.11
C ALA A 64 -0.42 6.38 -26.77
N LEU A 65 -1.22 7.40 -26.50
CA LEU A 65 -1.17 8.14 -25.23
C LEU A 65 -1.48 7.23 -24.03
N GLU A 66 -2.50 6.39 -24.12
CA GLU A 66 -2.84 5.49 -23.02
C GLU A 66 -1.76 4.42 -22.79
N ARG A 67 -1.08 3.95 -23.85
CA ARG A 67 0.10 3.08 -23.68
C ARG A 67 1.19 3.79 -22.88
N LYS A 68 1.56 5.01 -23.27
CA LYS A 68 2.53 5.83 -22.53
C LYS A 68 2.13 6.01 -21.07
N ARG A 69 0.86 6.29 -20.79
CA ARG A 69 0.34 6.39 -19.41
C ARG A 69 0.53 5.09 -18.63
N ARG A 70 0.19 3.95 -19.23
CA ARG A 70 0.34 2.63 -18.59
C ARG A 70 1.79 2.26 -18.31
N ASP A 71 2.70 2.67 -19.19
CA ASP A 71 4.14 2.45 -18.99
C ASP A 71 4.64 3.28 -17.81
N HIS A 72 4.27 4.57 -17.73
CA HIS A 72 4.60 5.40 -16.57
C HIS A 72 4.06 4.81 -15.25
N ILE A 73 2.83 4.28 -15.25
CA ILE A 73 2.27 3.61 -14.06
C ILE A 73 3.07 2.35 -13.71
N LYS A 74 3.48 1.56 -14.72
CA LYS A 74 4.31 0.37 -14.50
C LYS A 74 5.66 0.76 -13.86
N ASP A 75 6.27 1.85 -14.31
CA ASP A 75 7.54 2.34 -13.76
C ASP A 75 7.34 2.77 -12.30
N SER A 76 6.29 3.52 -11.99
CA SER A 76 5.93 3.88 -10.62
C SER A 76 5.71 2.67 -9.70
N PHE A 77 5.08 1.60 -10.20
CA PHE A 77 4.94 0.35 -9.45
C PHE A 77 6.27 -0.35 -9.21
N THR A 78 7.21 -0.26 -10.15
CA THR A 78 8.56 -0.83 -10.01
C THR A 78 9.35 -0.09 -8.94
N SER A 79 9.37 1.25 -9.01
CA SER A 79 10.00 2.10 -7.99
C SER A 79 9.39 1.88 -6.60
N LEU A 80 8.06 1.72 -6.52
CA LEU A 80 7.38 1.42 -5.26
C LEU A 80 7.80 0.06 -4.68
N ARG A 81 7.86 -0.98 -5.51
CA ARG A 81 8.30 -2.32 -5.09
C ARG A 81 9.72 -2.26 -4.52
N ASP A 82 10.63 -1.58 -5.21
CA ASP A 82 12.04 -1.54 -4.85
C ASP A 82 12.27 -0.75 -3.54
N SER A 83 11.36 0.16 -3.20
CA SER A 83 11.36 0.93 -1.94
C SER A 83 10.84 0.14 -0.73
N VAL A 84 10.21 -1.02 -0.94
CA VAL A 84 9.64 -1.87 0.13
C VAL A 84 10.57 -3.07 0.35
N PRO A 85 11.30 -3.16 1.49
CA PRO A 85 12.32 -4.19 1.70
C PRO A 85 11.82 -5.63 1.54
N SER A 86 10.59 -5.91 1.97
CA SER A 86 9.98 -7.25 1.88
C SER A 86 9.60 -7.69 0.46
N LEU A 87 9.70 -6.80 -0.53
CA LEU A 87 9.39 -7.09 -1.94
C LEU A 87 10.64 -7.05 -2.84
N GLN A 88 11.80 -6.71 -2.30
CA GLN A 88 13.04 -6.62 -3.08
C GLN A 88 13.44 -8.01 -3.59
N GLY A 89 13.72 -8.11 -4.89
CA GLY A 89 14.13 -9.36 -5.52
C GLY A 89 13.02 -10.39 -5.75
N GLU A 90 11.77 -10.11 -5.36
CA GLU A 90 10.65 -11.03 -5.54
C GLU A 90 9.67 -10.56 -6.64
N LYS A 91 9.04 -11.52 -7.33
CA LYS A 91 7.93 -11.24 -8.25
C LYS A 91 6.66 -10.97 -7.43
N ALA A 92 6.26 -9.70 -7.34
CA ALA A 92 5.06 -9.29 -6.64
C ALA A 92 3.98 -8.77 -7.62
N SER A 93 2.72 -9.17 -7.41
CA SER A 93 1.58 -8.59 -8.13
C SER A 93 1.30 -7.14 -7.70
N ARG A 94 0.58 -6.37 -8.53
CA ARG A 94 0.20 -4.98 -8.18
C ARG A 94 -0.54 -4.89 -6.84
N ALA A 95 -1.47 -5.82 -6.58
CA ALA A 95 -2.20 -5.85 -5.33
C ALA A 95 -1.28 -6.14 -4.13
N GLN A 96 -0.33 -7.06 -4.27
CA GLN A 96 0.66 -7.34 -3.23
C GLN A 96 1.57 -6.14 -2.97
N ILE A 97 2.02 -5.43 -4.03
CA ILE A 97 2.84 -4.21 -3.90
C ILE A 97 2.10 -3.18 -3.05
N LEU A 98 0.84 -2.88 -3.36
CA LEU A 98 0.04 -1.92 -2.60
C LEU A 98 -0.16 -2.36 -1.15
N LYS A 99 -0.50 -3.65 -0.94
CA LYS A 99 -0.71 -4.19 0.41
C LYS A 99 0.55 -4.10 1.26
N LYS A 100 1.69 -4.56 0.74
CA LYS A 100 2.98 -4.55 1.46
C LYS A 100 3.53 -3.14 1.66
N ALA A 101 3.31 -2.22 0.71
CA ALA A 101 3.64 -0.82 0.90
C ALA A 101 2.83 -0.20 2.06
N ALA A 102 1.53 -0.45 2.12
CA ALA A 102 0.69 0.04 3.22
C ALA A 102 1.13 -0.54 4.58
N GLU A 103 1.39 -1.86 4.64
CA GLU A 103 1.94 -2.52 5.83
C GLU A 103 3.28 -1.89 6.26
N TYR A 104 4.18 -1.63 5.30
CA TYR A 104 5.49 -1.06 5.57
C TYR A 104 5.41 0.39 6.08
N ILE A 105 4.51 1.22 5.54
CA ILE A 105 4.25 2.57 6.07
C ILE A 105 3.79 2.52 7.53
N GLN A 106 2.85 1.62 7.85
CA GLN A 106 2.37 1.46 9.24
C GLN A 106 3.47 0.96 10.18
N PHE A 107 4.30 0.03 9.72
CA PHE A 107 5.47 -0.45 10.45
C PHE A 107 6.46 0.69 10.73
N MET A 108 6.86 1.45 9.71
CA MET A 108 7.81 2.55 9.86
C MET A 108 7.29 3.66 10.77
N ARG A 109 5.98 3.95 10.76
CA ARG A 109 5.36 4.88 11.71
C ARG A 109 5.52 4.43 13.16
N ARG A 110 5.21 3.16 13.45
CA ARG A 110 5.37 2.58 14.80
C ARG A 110 6.84 2.57 15.23
N LYS A 111 7.74 2.16 14.32
CA LYS A 111 9.18 2.13 14.57
C LYS A 111 9.75 3.53 14.88
N ASN A 112 9.38 4.54 14.08
CA ASN A 112 9.81 5.92 14.33
C ASN A 112 9.28 6.46 15.66
N ASN A 113 8.03 6.13 16.04
CA ASN A 113 7.49 6.53 17.33
C ASN A 113 8.25 5.89 18.51
N SER A 114 8.59 4.60 18.40
CA SER A 114 9.43 3.92 19.40
C SER A 114 10.79 4.60 19.53
N HIS A 115 11.46 4.85 18.41
CA HIS A 115 12.76 5.54 18.43
C HIS A 115 12.66 6.96 18.99
N GLN A 116 11.55 7.67 18.73
CA GLN A 116 11.33 8.99 19.32
C GLN A 116 11.17 8.90 20.84
N GLN A 117 10.47 7.89 21.34
CA GLN A 117 10.35 7.62 22.78
C GLN A 117 11.72 7.32 23.40
N ASP A 118 12.52 6.47 22.76
CA ASP A 118 13.88 6.13 23.21
C ASP A 118 14.77 7.39 23.27
N ILE A 119 14.69 8.26 22.26
CA ILE A 119 15.42 9.53 22.22
C ILE A 119 15.01 10.43 23.39
N ASP A 120 13.71 10.54 23.67
CA ASP A 120 13.21 11.41 24.73
C ASP A 120 13.56 10.88 26.12
N ASP A 121 13.55 9.57 26.32
CA ASP A 121 13.97 8.95 27.58
C ASP A 121 15.48 9.10 27.82
N LEU A 122 16.30 8.89 26.79
CA LEU A 122 17.75 9.16 26.86
C LEU A 122 18.04 10.64 27.16
N ARG A 123 17.29 11.57 26.56
CA ARG A 123 17.41 13.00 26.87
C ARG A 123 17.08 13.31 28.33
N ARG A 124 16.01 12.71 28.88
CA ARG A 124 15.68 12.87 30.30
C ARG A 124 16.79 12.34 31.20
N GLN A 125 17.30 11.15 30.90
CA GLN A 125 18.41 10.55 31.66
C GLN A 125 19.66 11.43 31.60
N ASN A 126 20.05 11.92 30.43
CA ASN A 126 21.19 12.82 30.29
C ASN A 126 20.99 14.11 31.10
N ASN A 127 19.81 14.74 31.04
CA ASN A 127 19.52 15.94 31.84
C ASN A 127 19.63 15.68 33.36
N MET A 128 19.16 14.51 33.82
CA MET A 128 19.30 14.12 35.23
C MET A 128 20.76 13.94 35.63
N LEU A 129 21.54 13.25 34.80
CA LEU A 129 22.98 13.04 35.05
C LEU A 129 23.76 14.36 35.01
N GLU A 130 23.47 15.24 34.05
CA GLU A 130 24.07 16.57 33.98
C GLU A 130 23.77 17.42 35.22
N SER A 131 22.54 17.34 35.74
CA SER A 131 22.15 18.00 37.00
C SER A 131 22.93 17.43 38.20
N GLN A 132 23.05 16.11 38.28
CA GLN A 132 23.82 15.44 39.33
C GLN A 132 25.31 15.80 39.27
N ILE A 133 25.91 15.81 38.08
CA ILE A 133 27.30 16.23 37.88
C ILE A 133 27.49 17.67 38.35
N ARG A 134 26.60 18.58 37.96
CA ARG A 134 26.66 19.99 38.37
C ARG A 134 26.59 20.15 39.90
N HIS A 135 25.71 19.41 40.57
CA HIS A 135 25.61 19.44 42.03
C HIS A 135 26.90 18.92 42.70
N LEU A 136 27.45 17.81 42.20
CA LEU A 136 28.70 17.25 42.72
C LEU A 136 29.89 18.17 42.49
N GLU A 137 29.97 18.83 41.33
CA GLU A 137 31.00 19.83 41.03
C GLU A 137 30.92 21.04 41.98
N GLN A 138 29.70 21.53 42.28
CA GLN A 138 29.49 22.60 43.26
C GLN A 138 29.86 22.17 44.69
N ALA A 139 29.48 20.96 45.11
CA ALA A 139 29.85 20.42 46.43
C ALA A 139 31.37 20.26 46.56
N ARG A 140 32.03 19.75 45.52
CA ARG A 140 33.49 19.63 45.46
C ARG A 140 34.19 20.99 45.51
N ALA A 141 33.67 22.00 44.82
CA ALA A 141 34.23 23.35 44.81
C ALA A 141 34.03 24.10 46.14
N SER A 142 32.90 23.86 46.83
CA SER A 142 32.57 24.49 48.11
C SER A 142 33.18 23.78 49.34
N GLY A 143 33.75 22.58 49.16
CA GLY A 143 34.34 21.79 50.25
C GLY A 143 33.32 21.20 51.23
N ASN A 144 32.02 21.33 50.92
CA ASN A 144 30.92 20.90 51.77
C ASN A 144 30.31 19.61 51.21
N PHE A 145 30.77 18.45 51.69
CA PHE A 145 30.19 17.15 51.35
C PHE A 145 28.86 16.99 52.12
N VAL A 146 27.75 17.36 51.49
CA VAL A 146 26.42 17.08 52.04
C VAL A 146 26.08 15.60 51.77
N ASP A 147 25.58 14.91 52.79
CA ASP A 147 25.27 13.47 52.74
C ASP A 147 24.21 13.19 51.65
N GLY A 148 24.42 12.12 50.87
CA GLY A 148 23.71 11.87 49.59
C GLY A 148 22.19 11.69 49.70
N ALA A 149 21.67 11.57 50.92
CA ALA A 149 20.24 11.43 51.21
C ALA A 149 19.42 12.74 51.04
N ASP A 150 20.04 13.91 51.17
CA ASP A 150 19.32 15.21 51.19
C ASP A 150 19.15 15.84 49.79
N LEU A 151 19.94 15.41 48.81
CA LEU A 151 19.91 15.94 47.43
C LEU A 151 18.91 15.25 46.50
N GLY A 152 17.97 14.46 47.03
CA GLY A 152 16.97 13.76 46.21
C GLY A 152 17.55 12.67 45.29
N LEU A 153 18.74 12.14 45.62
CA LEU A 153 19.38 11.01 44.93
C LEU A 153 18.70 9.66 45.22
N ALA A 154 17.54 9.67 45.88
CA ALA A 154 16.73 8.49 46.09
C ALA A 154 16.32 7.93 44.72
N PHE A 155 16.96 6.83 44.33
CA PHE A 155 16.55 5.97 43.23
C PHE A 155 15.04 5.74 43.35
N GLN A 156 14.27 6.38 42.47
CA GLN A 156 12.88 5.99 42.28
C GLN A 156 12.95 4.68 41.50
N ASP A 157 12.91 3.57 42.24
CA ASP A 157 12.68 2.23 41.71
C ASP A 157 11.32 2.25 40.99
N GLY A 158 11.36 2.68 39.73
CA GLY A 158 10.29 2.54 38.76
C GLY A 158 10.27 1.11 38.26
N SER A 159 10.07 0.15 39.17
CA SER A 159 9.65 -1.21 38.84
C SER A 159 8.28 -1.13 38.16
N ARG A 160 8.31 -0.85 36.86
CA ARG A 160 7.24 -1.16 35.92
C ARG A 160 7.87 -2.10 34.91
N GLY A 161 7.77 -3.39 35.20
CA GLY A 161 8.10 -4.43 34.25
C GLY A 161 7.33 -4.21 32.96
N SER A 162 8.02 -3.75 31.93
CA SER A 162 7.63 -4.03 30.56
C SER A 162 7.96 -5.49 30.31
N ASP A 163 6.96 -6.35 30.52
CA ASP A 163 6.91 -7.67 29.92
C ASP A 163 6.97 -7.48 28.40
N SER A 164 8.19 -7.54 27.86
CA SER A 164 8.46 -7.66 26.44
C SER A 164 8.79 -9.12 26.18
N SER A 165 7.75 -9.92 26.04
CA SER A 165 7.81 -11.23 25.40
C SER A 165 7.48 -11.08 23.92
N ASP A 166 8.31 -10.35 23.17
CA ASP A 166 8.37 -10.50 21.71
C ASP A 166 9.51 -11.47 21.37
N ILE A 167 9.15 -12.74 21.46
CA ILE A 167 9.85 -13.85 20.82
C ILE A 167 10.03 -13.54 19.33
N ASP A 168 11.28 -13.48 18.87
CA ASP A 168 11.63 -13.50 17.44
C ASP A 168 11.21 -14.86 16.84
N GLU A 169 9.91 -15.02 16.55
CA GLU A 169 9.43 -16.13 15.73
C GLU A 169 9.61 -15.75 14.26
N VAL A 170 10.81 -16.03 13.76
CA VAL A 170 11.07 -16.13 12.32
C VAL A 170 10.11 -17.21 11.78
N PRO A 171 9.21 -16.93 10.82
CA PRO A 171 8.40 -17.98 10.23
C PRO A 171 9.30 -18.80 9.31
N THR A 172 10.00 -19.80 9.87
CA THR A 172 10.57 -20.88 9.07
C THR A 172 9.40 -21.69 8.54
N ASN A 173 9.02 -21.41 7.29
CA ASN A 173 8.08 -22.22 6.52
C ASN A 173 8.65 -23.63 6.32
N ASN A 174 8.45 -24.49 7.31
CA ASN A 174 8.90 -25.87 7.30
C ASN A 174 7.78 -26.76 6.75
N ASN A 175 7.64 -26.77 5.43
CA ASN A 175 6.90 -27.82 4.74
C ASN A 175 7.75 -29.10 4.73
N ASN A 176 7.52 -29.98 5.70
CA ASN A 176 7.72 -31.44 5.69
C ASN A 176 7.56 -31.99 7.13
N GLY A 177 6.65 -32.87 7.53
CA GLY A 177 5.58 -33.60 6.85
C GLY A 177 5.11 -34.76 7.74
N LEU A 178 3.84 -35.16 7.65
CA LEU A 178 3.35 -36.51 7.98
C LEU A 178 2.08 -36.78 7.16
N GLY A 179 2.20 -37.55 6.07
CA GLY A 179 1.07 -37.90 5.22
C GLY A 179 1.43 -38.69 3.97
N ALA A 180 1.73 -39.96 4.15
CA ALA A 180 1.69 -41.04 3.15
C ALA A 180 2.62 -40.95 1.92
N ARG A 181 3.68 -41.77 1.96
CA ARG A 181 4.37 -42.31 0.78
C ARG A 181 3.34 -42.93 -0.18
N ARG A 182 3.26 -42.46 -1.43
CA ARG A 182 2.64 -43.21 -2.54
C ARG A 182 3.70 -43.47 -3.60
N ASN A 183 4.05 -44.74 -3.76
CA ASN A 183 4.96 -45.19 -4.80
C ASN A 183 4.32 -45.00 -6.18
N LYS A 184 5.08 -44.40 -7.09
CA LYS A 184 4.72 -44.17 -8.49
C LYS A 184 4.94 -45.48 -9.26
N LYS A 185 3.88 -46.14 -9.73
CA LYS A 185 4.00 -47.23 -10.71
C LYS A 185 4.10 -46.64 -12.12
N MET A 186 5.13 -47.06 -12.84
CA MET A 186 5.33 -46.79 -14.27
C MET A 186 4.18 -47.42 -15.07
N LYS A 187 3.61 -46.66 -16.01
CA LYS A 187 2.65 -47.19 -16.98
C LYS A 187 3.43 -47.54 -18.25
N THR A 188 3.61 -48.82 -18.51
CA THR A 188 4.09 -49.32 -19.80
C THR A 188 2.94 -49.22 -20.79
N ASN A 189 3.11 -48.41 -21.83
CA ASN A 189 2.28 -48.47 -23.03
C ASN A 189 2.61 -49.78 -23.77
N ALA A 190 1.65 -50.70 -23.82
CA ALA A 190 1.65 -51.76 -24.81
C ALA A 190 0.72 -51.32 -25.94
N ASN A 191 1.30 -50.95 -27.07
CA ASN A 191 0.64 -51.02 -28.36
C ASN A 191 0.55 -52.49 -28.74
N TYR A 192 -0.65 -52.99 -28.99
CA TYR A 192 -0.97 -53.96 -30.05
C TYR A 192 -2.46 -53.86 -30.36
#